data_AF-A0A1U7Z992-F1
#
_entry.id   AF-A0A1U7Z992-F1
#
_cell.length_a   1.000
_cell.length_b   1.000
_cell.length_c   1.000
_cell.angle_alpha   90.00
_cell.angle_beta   90.00
_cell.angle_gamma   90.00
#
_symmetry.space_group_name_H-M   'P 1'
#
loop_
_entity.id
_entity.type
_entity.pdbx_description
1 polymer ?
#
loop_
_entity_poly.entity_id
_entity_poly.type
_entity_poly.pdbx_seq_one_letter_code
_entity_poly.pdbx_strand_id
1 'polypeptide(L)'
;MNGLFWNIRGIANDPSITCLIKLCKLYKLGVVAVSEPMIGDDRLSQISKRLNMTGFMVNISSKIVLFWNSLFSVQLIKDCDQILSVKVTTTTNESFALSVVYAKCDRMERMSLWDIIWNLASRISKPWLLARDFNVITCKEEKVGERNPNVSTMDDFVDLINVIGLVDLGFSGSRFTWCNNREELDCVWAHLDRVLVFWNAHQAIKEAEDRVQQAELNHLKMNSAARFMELREERKKLHEVHK
;
A
#
# COMPACT_ATOMS: atom_id res chain seq x y z
N MET A 1 -8.73 7.32 5.16
CA MET A 1 -7.94 6.81 6.29
C MET A 1 -6.60 7.52 6.30
N ASN A 2 -6.12 7.97 7.45
CA ASN A 2 -4.78 8.54 7.58
C ASN A 2 -3.89 7.52 8.31
N GLY A 3 -2.83 7.06 7.65
CA GLY A 3 -1.83 6.16 8.21
C GLY A 3 -0.45 6.81 8.21
N LEU A 4 0.40 6.45 9.17
CA LEU A 4 1.78 6.92 9.24
C LEU A 4 2.75 5.75 9.24
N PHE A 5 3.80 5.89 8.43
CA PHE A 5 4.80 4.88 8.15
C PHE A 5 6.17 5.50 8.44
N TRP A 6 6.72 5.32 9.64
CA TRP A 6 7.92 6.07 10.07
C TRP A 6 9.09 5.19 10.53
N ASN A 7 10.27 5.40 9.95
CA ASN A 7 11.53 4.85 10.44
C ASN A 7 12.03 5.76 11.56
N ILE A 8 11.95 5.31 12.82
CA ILE A 8 12.25 6.18 13.96
C ILE A 8 13.68 6.00 14.48
N ARG A 9 14.38 4.93 14.07
CA ARG A 9 15.74 4.55 14.53
C ARG A 9 15.89 4.68 16.06
N GLY A 10 14.99 4.03 16.79
CA GLY A 10 14.91 4.09 18.25
C GLY A 10 13.71 4.92 18.73
N ILE A 11 12.62 4.23 19.06
CA ILE A 11 11.44 4.85 19.71
C ILE A 11 11.74 5.18 21.17
N ALA A 12 12.89 4.76 21.69
CA ALA A 12 13.32 4.97 23.07
C ALA A 12 13.57 6.44 23.45
N ASN A 13 13.73 7.34 22.47
CA ASN A 13 13.98 8.75 22.72
C ASN A 13 12.66 9.49 22.95
N ASP A 14 12.50 10.10 24.13
CA ASP A 14 11.30 10.86 24.51
C ASP A 14 10.88 11.96 23.49
N PRO A 15 11.81 12.66 22.82
CA PRO A 15 11.46 13.59 21.74
C PRO A 15 10.76 12.92 20.56
N SER A 16 11.20 11.73 20.14
CA SER A 16 10.62 11.00 19.02
C SER A 16 9.21 10.52 19.35
N ILE A 17 8.99 9.99 20.56
CA ILE A 17 7.64 9.63 21.04
C ILE A 17 6.75 10.87 21.11
N THR A 18 7.26 11.98 21.63
CA THR A 18 6.50 13.23 21.74
C THR A 18 6.09 13.75 20.37
N CYS A 19 6.98 13.69 19.38
CA CYS A 19 6.66 14.02 17.99
C CYS A 19 5.59 13.07 17.43
N LEU A 20 5.74 11.76 17.63
CA LEU A 20 4.77 10.77 17.17
C LEU A 20 3.38 11.00 17.78
N ILE A 21 3.28 11.30 19.07
CA ILE A 21 2.02 11.66 19.73
C ILE A 21 1.39 12.90 19.08
N LYS A 22 2.19 13.93 18.79
CA LYS A 22 1.70 15.15 18.14
C LYS A 22 1.16 14.85 16.74
N LEU A 23 1.88 14.04 15.95
CA LEU A 23 1.44 13.64 14.61
C LEU A 23 0.15 12.81 14.65
N CYS A 24 0.04 11.86 15.58
CA CYS A 24 -1.18 11.08 15.79
C CYS A 24 -2.39 11.96 16.06
N LYS A 25 -2.22 12.99 16.90
CA LYS A 25 -3.28 13.95 17.23
C LYS A 25 -3.61 14.87 16.05
N LEU A 26 -2.58 15.45 15.41
CA LEU A 26 -2.75 16.44 14.34
C LEU A 26 -3.41 15.84 13.10
N TYR A 27 -2.97 14.65 12.69
CA TYR A 27 -3.44 13.99 11.47
C TYR A 27 -4.50 12.92 11.73
N LYS A 28 -4.95 12.75 12.99
CA LYS A 28 -5.94 11.75 13.42
C LYS A 28 -5.59 10.35 12.92
N LEU A 29 -4.35 9.94 13.16
CA LEU A 29 -3.79 8.70 12.63
C LEU A 29 -4.49 7.49 13.26
N GLY A 30 -4.94 6.57 12.42
CA GLY A 30 -5.68 5.37 12.82
C GLY A 30 -4.83 4.11 12.92
N VAL A 31 -3.80 4.05 12.08
CA VAL A 31 -2.83 2.95 12.01
C VAL A 31 -1.46 3.58 11.85
N VAL A 32 -0.50 3.11 12.64
CA VAL A 32 0.86 3.65 12.68
C VAL A 32 1.84 2.49 12.66
N ALA A 33 2.73 2.47 11.67
CA ALA A 33 3.82 1.52 11.60
C ALA A 33 5.15 2.20 11.91
N VAL A 34 5.92 1.61 12.82
CA VAL A 34 7.23 2.07 13.24
C VAL A 34 8.27 0.99 12.97
N SER A 35 9.39 1.38 12.37
CA SER A 35 10.55 0.50 12.20
C SER A 35 11.66 0.84 13.22
N GLU A 36 12.41 -0.18 13.64
CA GLU A 36 13.50 -0.12 14.62
C GLU A 36 13.10 0.53 15.94
N PRO A 37 12.13 -0.04 16.68
CA PRO A 37 11.72 0.51 17.97
C PRO A 37 12.88 0.48 19.00
N MET A 38 13.74 -0.54 18.96
CA MET A 38 14.85 -0.74 19.92
C MET A 38 14.38 -0.76 21.39
N ILE A 39 13.19 -1.32 21.66
CA ILE A 39 12.60 -1.42 23.01
C ILE A 39 11.82 -2.74 23.17
N GLY A 40 11.67 -3.19 24.41
CA GLY A 40 10.86 -4.37 24.76
C GLY A 40 9.36 -4.10 24.91
N ASP A 41 8.57 -5.18 24.96
CA ASP A 41 7.10 -5.18 24.88
C ASP A 41 6.40 -4.39 26.00
N ASP A 42 6.94 -4.40 27.21
CA ASP A 42 6.38 -3.64 28.34
C ASP A 42 6.31 -2.14 28.03
N ARG A 43 7.36 -1.63 27.39
CA ARG A 43 7.45 -0.22 26.99
C ARG A 43 6.57 0.08 25.78
N LEU A 44 6.40 -0.86 24.86
CA LEU A 44 5.47 -0.72 23.73
C LEU A 44 4.02 -0.60 24.22
N SER A 45 3.64 -1.34 25.26
CA SER A 45 2.32 -1.22 25.89
C SER A 45 2.07 0.19 26.46
N GLN A 46 3.09 0.79 27.10
CA GLN A 46 3.00 2.17 27.59
C GLN A 46 2.91 3.18 26.44
N ILE A 47 3.68 2.98 25.38
CA ILE A 47 3.65 3.85 24.20
C ILE A 47 2.30 3.77 23.48
N SER A 48 1.73 2.57 23.31
CA SER A 48 0.39 2.38 22.73
C SER A 48 -0.65 3.22 23.47
N LYS A 49 -0.62 3.19 24.82
CA LYS A 49 -1.50 4.03 25.65
C LYS A 49 -1.27 5.52 25.42
N ARG A 50 -0.01 5.97 25.38
CA ARG A 50 0.34 7.39 25.10
C ARG A 50 -0.10 7.85 23.71
N LEU A 51 -0.10 6.95 22.72
CA LEU A 51 -0.55 7.21 21.35
C LEU A 51 -2.08 7.12 21.20
N ASN A 52 -2.82 6.78 22.25
CA ASN A 52 -4.25 6.49 22.21
C ASN A 52 -4.61 5.35 21.23
N MET A 53 -3.75 4.33 21.18
CA MET A 53 -3.90 3.13 20.36
C MET A 53 -4.39 1.98 21.23
N THR A 54 -5.34 1.20 20.71
CA THR A 54 -5.99 0.10 21.44
C THR A 54 -5.30 -1.24 21.26
N GLY A 55 -4.43 -1.36 20.25
CA GLY A 55 -3.66 -2.57 20.01
C GLY A 55 -2.33 -2.27 19.33
N PHE A 56 -1.41 -3.21 19.47
CA PHE A 56 -0.16 -3.24 18.75
C PHE A 56 0.26 -4.68 18.41
N MET A 57 1.11 -4.81 17.39
CA MET A 57 1.70 -6.06 16.96
C MET A 57 3.17 -5.81 16.62
N VAL A 58 4.04 -6.72 17.07
CA VAL A 58 5.47 -6.69 16.80
C VAL A 58 5.78 -7.85 15.87
N ASN A 59 6.60 -7.62 14.84
CA ASN A 59 7.03 -8.70 13.96
C ASN A 59 8.05 -9.61 14.66
N ILE A 60 8.28 -10.80 14.09
CA ILE A 60 9.18 -11.81 14.65
C ILE A 60 10.62 -11.34 14.89
N SER A 61 11.10 -10.34 14.14
CA SER A 61 12.44 -9.78 14.32
C SER A 61 12.52 -8.62 15.30
N SER A 62 11.38 -8.21 15.88
CA SER A 62 11.24 -7.03 16.73
C SER A 62 11.67 -5.71 16.09
N LYS A 63 11.70 -5.65 14.75
CA LYS A 63 12.11 -4.46 13.99
C LYS A 63 10.93 -3.68 13.46
N ILE A 64 9.75 -4.27 13.40
CA ILE A 64 8.53 -3.61 12.94
C ILE A 64 7.50 -3.69 14.05
N VAL A 65 6.90 -2.55 14.38
CA VAL A 65 5.73 -2.47 15.25
C VAL A 65 4.61 -1.78 14.51
N LEU A 66 3.43 -2.39 14.52
CA LEU A 66 2.20 -1.81 14.02
C LEU A 66 1.30 -1.49 15.20
N PHE A 67 0.85 -0.24 15.31
CA PHE A 67 -0.15 0.23 16.26
C PHE A 67 -1.46 0.53 15.53
N TRP A 68 -2.60 0.33 16.19
CA TRP A 68 -3.91 0.72 15.68
C TRP A 68 -4.86 1.14 16.81
N ASN A 69 -5.83 1.98 16.48
CA ASN A 69 -6.90 2.38 17.40
C ASN A 69 -8.17 1.55 17.22
N SER A 70 -9.21 1.84 18.01
CA SER A 70 -10.46 1.07 18.05
C SER A 70 -11.29 1.13 16.77
N LEU A 71 -10.96 2.02 15.84
CA LEU A 71 -11.64 2.11 14.54
C LEU A 71 -11.18 1.01 13.57
N PHE A 72 -10.13 0.26 13.93
CA PHE A 72 -9.53 -0.76 13.09
C PHE A 72 -9.39 -2.09 13.84
N SER A 73 -9.73 -3.17 13.15
CA SER A 73 -9.38 -4.53 13.52
C SER A 73 -8.24 -5.00 12.64
N VAL A 74 -7.24 -5.62 13.25
CA VAL A 74 -6.02 -6.09 12.57
C VAL A 74 -5.90 -7.60 12.73
N GLN A 75 -5.74 -8.31 11.61
CA GLN A 75 -5.58 -9.76 11.56
C GLN A 75 -4.26 -10.09 10.86
N LEU A 76 -3.44 -10.96 11.45
CA LEU A 76 -2.17 -11.36 10.85
C LEU A 76 -2.40 -12.15 9.56
N ILE A 77 -1.68 -11.80 8.49
CA ILE A 77 -1.60 -12.57 7.23
C ILE A 77 -0.26 -13.30 7.17
N LYS A 78 0.85 -12.59 7.40
CA LYS A 78 2.21 -13.12 7.30
C LYS A 78 3.15 -12.33 8.20
N ASP A 79 3.97 -13.04 8.97
CA ASP A 79 5.06 -12.47 9.77
C ASP A 79 6.37 -13.15 9.37
N CYS A 80 7.37 -12.34 9.02
CA CYS A 80 8.72 -12.73 8.62
C CYS A 80 9.72 -11.66 9.05
N ASP A 81 11.01 -11.99 8.99
CA ASP A 81 12.10 -11.10 9.43
C ASP A 81 12.08 -9.72 8.75
N GLN A 82 11.71 -9.67 7.47
CA GLN A 82 11.74 -8.44 6.66
C GLN A 82 10.36 -7.82 6.39
N ILE A 83 9.26 -8.43 6.85
CA ILE A 83 7.90 -8.01 6.49
C ILE A 83 6.86 -8.45 7.52
N LEU A 84 5.99 -7.52 7.90
CA LEU A 84 4.77 -7.79 8.66
C LEU A 84 3.56 -7.45 7.80
N SER A 85 2.78 -8.47 7.42
CA SER A 85 1.58 -8.33 6.59
C SER A 85 0.33 -8.66 7.39
N VAL A 86 -0.65 -7.75 7.35
CA VAL A 86 -1.90 -7.84 8.09
C VAL A 86 -3.08 -7.45 7.20
N LYS A 87 -4.26 -7.99 7.52
CA LYS A 87 -5.53 -7.47 7.04
C LYS A 87 -6.02 -6.42 8.04
N VAL A 88 -6.30 -5.22 7.55
CA VAL A 88 -6.90 -4.13 8.32
C VAL A 88 -8.35 -4.00 7.91
N THR A 89 -9.25 -4.05 8.89
CA THR A 89 -10.70 -3.92 8.69
C THR A 89 -11.23 -2.74 9.49
N THR A 90 -12.02 -1.88 8.87
CA THR A 90 -12.65 -0.71 9.49
C THR A 90 -13.95 -1.08 10.19
N THR A 91 -14.50 -0.17 11.00
CA THR A 91 -15.83 -0.33 11.62
C THR A 91 -16.98 -0.42 10.61
N THR A 92 -16.80 0.08 9.38
CA THR A 92 -17.75 -0.05 8.26
C THR A 92 -17.59 -1.36 7.49
N ASN A 93 -16.75 -2.29 7.97
CA ASN A 93 -16.45 -3.59 7.37
C ASN A 93 -15.71 -3.53 6.02
N GLU A 94 -15.19 -2.36 5.64
CA GLU A 94 -14.23 -2.24 4.54
C GLU A 94 -12.87 -2.76 4.98
N SER A 95 -12.15 -3.45 4.10
CA SER A 95 -10.84 -4.01 4.43
C SER A 95 -9.82 -3.92 3.31
N PHE A 96 -8.56 -3.81 3.71
CA PHE A 96 -7.39 -3.80 2.83
C PHE A 96 -6.26 -4.59 3.50
N ALA A 97 -5.28 -5.02 2.72
CA ALA A 97 -4.06 -5.61 3.24
C ALA A 97 -3.00 -4.52 3.41
N LEU A 98 -2.24 -4.60 4.51
CA LEU A 98 -1.10 -3.75 4.78
C LEU A 98 0.13 -4.63 5.01
N SER A 99 1.18 -4.40 4.23
CA SER A 99 2.50 -4.99 4.42
C SER A 99 3.49 -3.89 4.78
N VAL A 100 4.02 -3.97 5.99
CA VAL A 100 5.07 -3.09 6.49
C VAL A 100 6.41 -3.79 6.23
N VAL A 101 7.27 -3.15 5.46
CA VAL A 101 8.54 -3.72 5.00
C VAL A 101 9.72 -3.13 5.78
N TYR A 102 10.70 -3.98 6.11
CA TYR A 102 12.01 -3.56 6.56
C TYR A 102 13.03 -4.51 5.94
N ALA A 103 13.39 -4.21 4.70
CA ALA A 103 14.25 -5.07 3.90
C ALA A 103 15.70 -5.04 4.39
N LYS A 104 16.46 -6.10 4.14
CA LYS A 104 17.89 -6.15 4.41
C LYS A 104 18.65 -5.29 3.41
N CYS A 105 19.78 -4.74 3.85
CA CYS A 105 20.68 -4.00 2.96
C CYS A 105 21.38 -4.93 1.95
N ASP A 106 21.70 -6.16 2.37
CA ASP A 106 22.30 -7.16 1.49
C ASP A 106 21.31 -7.65 0.42
N ARG A 107 21.78 -7.73 -0.82
CA ARG A 107 20.95 -8.13 -1.97
C ARG A 107 20.45 -9.56 -1.84
N MET A 108 21.31 -10.50 -1.47
CA MET A 108 20.98 -11.92 -1.44
C MET A 108 20.00 -12.24 -0.31
N GLU A 109 20.19 -11.63 0.86
CA GLU A 109 19.23 -11.76 1.97
C GLU A 109 17.86 -11.16 1.61
N ARG A 110 17.86 -10.03 0.88
CA ARG A 110 16.64 -9.35 0.44
C ARG A 110 15.83 -10.14 -0.58
N MET A 111 16.45 -11.04 -1.36
CA MET A 111 15.70 -11.84 -2.35
C MET A 111 14.55 -12.64 -1.72
N SER A 112 14.74 -13.15 -0.50
CA SER A 112 13.68 -13.87 0.22
C SER A 112 12.42 -13.02 0.47
N LEU A 113 12.58 -11.69 0.63
CA LEU A 113 11.46 -10.76 0.75
C LEU A 113 10.69 -10.65 -0.57
N TRP A 114 11.39 -10.59 -1.70
CA TRP A 114 10.75 -10.52 -3.02
C TRP A 114 9.90 -11.75 -3.30
N ASP A 115 10.39 -12.95 -2.97
CA ASP A 115 9.62 -14.18 -3.06
C ASP A 115 8.37 -14.14 -2.17
N ILE A 116 8.48 -13.61 -0.96
CA ILE A 116 7.33 -13.45 -0.06
C ILE A 116 6.29 -12.49 -0.66
N ILE A 117 6.72 -11.33 -1.17
CA ILE A 117 5.85 -10.33 -1.78
C ILE A 117 5.15 -10.90 -3.02
N TRP A 118 5.89 -11.60 -3.88
CA TRP A 118 5.33 -12.32 -5.03
C TRP A 118 4.23 -13.31 -4.63
N ASN A 119 4.51 -14.16 -3.65
CA ASN A 119 3.55 -15.13 -3.15
C ASN A 119 2.32 -14.46 -2.52
N LEU A 120 2.50 -13.35 -1.80
CA LEU A 120 1.39 -12.58 -1.20
C LEU A 120 0.50 -11.96 -2.27
N ALA A 121 1.07 -11.45 -3.37
CA ALA A 121 0.31 -10.86 -4.48
C ALA A 121 -0.74 -11.83 -5.02
N SER A 122 -0.41 -13.12 -5.15
CA SER A 122 -1.36 -14.15 -5.61
C SER A 122 -2.48 -14.48 -4.63
N ARG A 123 -2.35 -14.12 -3.34
CA ARG A 123 -3.27 -14.50 -2.27
C ARG A 123 -4.14 -13.34 -1.78
N ILE A 124 -3.68 -12.11 -1.96
CA ILE A 124 -4.37 -10.91 -1.50
C ILE A 124 -5.33 -10.44 -2.60
N SER A 125 -6.64 -10.59 -2.36
CA SER A 125 -7.71 -10.18 -3.27
C SER A 125 -8.30 -8.80 -2.96
N LYS A 126 -7.76 -8.12 -1.95
CA LYS A 126 -8.20 -6.79 -1.49
C LYS A 126 -7.18 -5.74 -1.93
N PRO A 127 -7.53 -4.44 -1.90
CA PRO A 127 -6.52 -3.39 -1.97
C PRO A 127 -5.35 -3.70 -1.05
N TRP A 128 -4.13 -3.57 -1.56
CA TRP A 128 -2.94 -3.93 -0.84
C TRP A 128 -1.95 -2.78 -0.86
N LEU A 129 -1.53 -2.38 0.34
CA LEU A 129 -0.55 -1.34 0.58
C LEU A 129 0.73 -2.00 1.07
N LEU A 130 1.84 -1.78 0.37
CA LEU A 130 3.18 -2.11 0.84
C LEU A 130 3.90 -0.80 1.12
N ALA A 131 4.47 -0.67 2.31
CA ALA A 131 5.10 0.58 2.69
C ALA A 131 6.36 0.34 3.51
N ARG A 132 7.17 1.41 3.62
CA ARG A 132 8.40 1.56 4.41
C ARG A 132 9.65 1.23 3.59
N ASP A 133 10.67 0.71 4.26
CA ASP A 133 12.07 0.71 3.88
C ASP A 133 12.40 -0.53 3.07
N PHE A 134 12.56 -0.36 1.76
CA PHE A 134 12.92 -1.44 0.84
C PHE A 134 14.44 -1.60 0.72
N ASN A 135 15.24 -0.68 1.29
CA ASN A 135 16.70 -0.67 1.18
C ASN A 135 17.22 -0.81 -0.27
N VAL A 136 16.44 -0.34 -1.25
CA VAL A 136 16.77 -0.35 -2.67
C VAL A 136 16.17 0.88 -3.36
N ILE A 137 16.93 1.45 -4.29
CA ILE A 137 16.47 2.51 -5.20
C ILE A 137 15.96 1.87 -6.51
N THR A 138 15.09 2.56 -7.24
CA THR A 138 14.55 2.13 -8.53
C THR A 138 15.24 2.79 -9.72
N CYS A 139 15.84 3.97 -9.52
CA CYS A 139 16.64 4.63 -10.55
C CYS A 139 17.86 5.32 -9.95
N LYS A 140 18.81 5.72 -10.81
CA LYS A 140 20.08 6.32 -10.38
C LYS A 140 19.86 7.67 -9.70
N GLU A 141 18.86 8.41 -10.14
CA GLU A 141 18.56 9.77 -9.67
C GLU A 141 18.03 9.78 -8.22
N GLU A 142 17.65 8.63 -7.69
CA GLU A 142 17.26 8.43 -6.29
C GLU A 142 18.46 8.27 -5.34
N LYS A 143 19.68 8.39 -5.86
CA LYS A 143 20.91 8.38 -5.07
C LYS A 143 21.83 9.54 -5.47
N VAL A 144 22.44 10.16 -4.47
CA VAL A 144 23.49 11.18 -4.63
C VAL A 144 24.70 10.78 -3.80
N GLY A 145 25.90 10.98 -4.34
CA GLY A 145 27.20 10.65 -3.73
C GLY A 145 28.09 9.79 -4.65
N GLU A 146 29.35 9.59 -4.28
CA GLU A 146 30.37 9.01 -5.19
C GLU A 146 30.12 7.56 -5.62
N ARG A 147 29.37 6.77 -4.84
CA ARG A 147 29.18 5.34 -5.12
C ARG A 147 28.00 5.10 -6.06
N ASN A 148 28.33 4.72 -7.29
CA ASN A 148 27.33 4.22 -8.25
C ASN A 148 26.46 3.10 -7.63
N PRO A 149 25.15 3.12 -7.84
CA PRO A 149 24.26 2.06 -7.38
C PRO A 149 24.49 0.76 -8.16
N ASN A 150 24.26 -0.37 -7.49
CA ASN A 150 24.29 -1.68 -8.12
C ASN A 150 23.04 -1.86 -8.99
N VAL A 151 23.24 -1.96 -10.31
CA VAL A 151 22.14 -2.07 -11.30
C VAL A 151 21.31 -3.33 -11.07
N SER A 152 21.94 -4.48 -10.86
CA SER A 152 21.22 -5.75 -10.65
C SER A 152 20.31 -5.72 -9.44
N THR A 153 20.69 -5.00 -8.37
CA THR A 153 19.81 -4.81 -7.20
C THR A 153 18.56 -4.00 -7.54
N MET A 154 18.68 -2.99 -8.41
CA MET A 154 17.54 -2.19 -8.85
C MET A 154 16.63 -3.01 -9.77
N ASP A 155 17.22 -3.73 -10.73
CA ASP A 155 16.49 -4.55 -11.70
C ASP A 155 15.60 -5.58 -11.00
N ASP A 156 16.13 -6.32 -10.01
CA ASP A 156 15.33 -7.30 -9.25
C ASP A 156 14.06 -6.67 -8.64
N PHE A 157 14.17 -5.44 -8.14
CA PHE A 157 13.05 -4.76 -7.49
C PHE A 157 12.09 -4.13 -8.49
N VAL A 158 12.61 -3.52 -9.55
CA VAL A 158 11.81 -2.95 -10.63
C VAL A 158 11.02 -4.03 -11.35
N ASP A 159 11.65 -5.18 -11.62
CA ASP A 159 10.97 -6.34 -12.21
C ASP A 159 9.85 -6.85 -11.31
N LEU A 160 10.10 -6.98 -9.99
CA LEU A 160 9.06 -7.37 -9.05
C LEU A 160 7.87 -6.40 -9.06
N ILE A 161 8.13 -5.08 -9.02
CA ILE A 161 7.11 -4.04 -9.09
C ILE A 161 6.29 -4.18 -10.36
N ASN A 162 6.96 -4.31 -11.51
CA ASN A 162 6.32 -4.37 -12.82
C ASN A 162 5.48 -5.63 -13.00
N VAL A 163 6.02 -6.80 -12.62
CA VAL A 163 5.32 -8.07 -12.82
C VAL A 163 4.10 -8.20 -11.89
N ILE A 164 4.17 -7.68 -10.67
CA ILE A 164 3.00 -7.62 -9.77
C ILE A 164 2.01 -6.53 -10.20
N GLY A 165 2.47 -5.50 -10.92
CA GLY A 165 1.67 -4.32 -11.26
C GLY A 165 1.50 -3.38 -10.08
N LEU A 166 2.53 -3.24 -9.24
CA LEU A 166 2.56 -2.27 -8.14
C LEU A 166 2.72 -0.85 -8.67
N VAL A 167 1.97 0.08 -8.09
CA VAL A 167 2.07 1.51 -8.40
C VAL A 167 2.74 2.22 -7.23
N ASP A 168 3.81 2.96 -7.48
CA ASP A 168 4.42 3.85 -6.50
C ASP A 168 3.57 5.12 -6.35
N LEU A 169 3.12 5.42 -5.12
CA LEU A 169 2.37 6.64 -4.81
C LEU A 169 3.25 7.89 -4.80
N GLY A 170 4.57 7.72 -4.90
CA GLY A 170 5.53 8.81 -4.83
C GLY A 170 5.66 9.39 -3.43
N PHE A 171 6.15 10.62 -3.36
CA PHE A 171 6.42 11.31 -2.10
C PHE A 171 6.04 12.79 -2.17
N SER A 172 5.85 13.38 -0.99
CA SER A 172 5.76 14.82 -0.79
C SER A 172 6.81 15.24 0.25
N GLY A 173 7.52 16.35 0.00
CA GLY A 173 8.60 16.82 0.86
C GLY A 173 9.98 16.37 0.38
N SER A 174 10.80 15.83 1.31
CA SER A 174 12.17 15.45 1.00
C SER A 174 12.22 14.32 -0.03
N ARG A 175 13.04 14.51 -1.07
CA ARG A 175 13.32 13.49 -2.08
C ARG A 175 14.12 12.31 -1.52
N PHE A 176 14.93 12.51 -0.49
CA PHE A 176 15.76 11.44 0.08
C PHE A 176 15.24 11.08 1.47
N THR A 177 15.23 9.79 1.78
CA THR A 177 14.74 9.26 3.06
C THR A 177 15.86 8.72 3.94
N TRP A 178 17.08 8.63 3.39
CA TRP A 178 18.27 8.16 4.08
C TRP A 178 19.50 8.99 3.74
N CYS A 179 20.37 9.20 4.73
CA CYS A 179 21.75 9.62 4.52
C CYS A 179 22.70 8.87 5.45
N ASN A 180 23.96 8.79 5.05
CA ASN A 180 25.03 8.18 5.84
C ASN A 180 25.60 9.12 6.93
N ASN A 181 25.09 10.36 7.03
CA ASN A 181 25.56 11.41 7.96
C ASN A 181 27.07 11.69 7.89
N ARG A 182 27.70 11.44 6.74
CA ARG A 182 29.10 11.85 6.51
C ARG A 182 29.15 13.25 5.92
N GLU A 183 30.28 13.91 6.12
CA GLU A 183 30.50 15.27 5.65
C GLU A 183 31.02 15.29 4.21
N GLU A 184 30.81 16.41 3.53
CA GLU A 184 31.41 16.76 2.23
C GLU A 184 31.24 15.67 1.14
N LEU A 185 32.34 15.23 0.54
CA LEU A 185 32.37 14.33 -0.62
C LEU A 185 31.95 12.88 -0.27
N ASP A 186 32.07 12.50 1.00
CA ASP A 186 31.65 11.20 1.50
C ASP A 186 30.14 11.11 1.77
N CYS A 187 29.42 12.23 1.67
CA CYS A 187 27.99 12.30 1.95
C CYS A 187 27.19 11.53 0.88
N VAL A 188 26.40 10.56 1.33
CA VAL A 188 25.52 9.76 0.46
C VAL A 188 24.08 9.93 0.90
N TRP A 189 23.21 10.23 -0.06
CA TRP A 189 21.76 10.34 0.12
C TRP A 189 21.06 9.31 -0.76
N ALA A 190 19.98 8.72 -0.26
CA ALA A 190 19.19 7.73 -0.99
C ALA A 190 17.69 7.81 -0.67
N HIS A 191 16.85 7.48 -1.64
CA HIS A 191 15.40 7.28 -1.46
C HIS A 191 15.10 5.79 -1.27
N LEU A 192 14.93 5.35 -0.03
CA LEU A 192 14.80 3.93 0.33
C LEU A 192 13.40 3.56 0.84
N ASP A 193 12.64 4.54 1.36
CA ASP A 193 11.26 4.31 1.79
C ASP A 193 10.29 4.59 0.64
N ARG A 194 9.37 3.66 0.39
CA ARG A 194 8.30 3.84 -0.61
C ARG A 194 6.93 3.46 -0.07
N VAL A 195 5.91 3.87 -0.79
CA VAL A 195 4.54 3.40 -0.61
C VAL A 195 4.06 2.87 -1.95
N LEU A 196 4.03 1.55 -2.07
CA LEU A 196 3.55 0.83 -3.24
C LEU A 196 2.12 0.37 -2.99
N VAL A 197 1.26 0.50 -3.98
CA VAL A 197 -0.11 -0.01 -3.92
C VAL A 197 -0.36 -1.00 -5.04
N PHE A 198 -1.01 -2.10 -4.68
CA PHE A 198 -1.77 -2.91 -5.60
C PHE A 198 -3.24 -2.60 -5.36
N TRP A 199 -3.83 -1.82 -6.25
CA TRP A 199 -5.28 -1.71 -6.30
C TRP A 199 -5.73 -2.74 -7.33
N ASN A 200 -6.76 -3.53 -7.01
CA ASN A 200 -7.53 -4.27 -8.00
C ASN A 200 -8.20 -3.33 -9.04
N ALA A 201 -7.76 -2.08 -9.20
CA ALA A 201 -8.22 -1.07 -10.17
C ALA A 201 -8.33 -1.67 -11.53
N HIS A 202 -7.35 -2.47 -11.97
CA HIS A 202 -7.42 -3.05 -13.28
C HIS A 202 -8.60 -4.02 -13.44
N GLN A 203 -9.02 -4.69 -12.37
CA GLN A 203 -10.18 -5.60 -12.37
C GLN A 203 -11.49 -4.84 -12.09
N ALA A 204 -11.49 -3.87 -11.18
CA ALA A 204 -12.66 -3.06 -10.85
C ALA A 204 -13.02 -2.03 -11.93
N ILE A 205 -12.01 -1.46 -12.62
CA ILE A 205 -12.17 -0.60 -13.80
C ILE A 205 -12.66 -1.46 -14.96
N LYS A 206 -12.06 -2.63 -15.20
CA LYS A 206 -12.53 -3.55 -16.24
C LYS A 206 -13.96 -4.04 -15.98
N GLU A 207 -14.30 -4.40 -14.74
CA GLU A 207 -15.67 -4.75 -14.34
C GLU A 207 -16.65 -3.57 -14.47
N ALA A 208 -16.19 -2.34 -14.19
CA ALA A 208 -17.01 -1.14 -14.38
C ALA A 208 -17.20 -0.82 -15.88
N GLU A 209 -16.16 -0.95 -16.70
CA GLU A 209 -16.20 -0.82 -18.17
C GLU A 209 -17.13 -1.86 -18.79
N ASP A 210 -17.02 -3.13 -18.38
CA ASP A 210 -17.88 -4.23 -18.83
C ASP A 210 -19.35 -3.98 -18.46
N ARG A 211 -19.63 -3.43 -17.26
CA ARG A 211 -20.99 -3.05 -16.84
C ARG A 211 -21.55 -1.89 -17.67
N VAL A 212 -20.74 -0.88 -17.98
CA VAL A 212 -21.14 0.25 -18.83
C VAL A 212 -21.43 -0.23 -20.26
N GLN A 213 -20.56 -1.04 -20.85
CA GLN A 213 -20.78 -1.62 -22.19
C GLN A 213 -22.03 -2.50 -22.24
N GLN A 214 -22.26 -3.34 -21.21
CA GLN A 214 -23.45 -4.18 -21.16
C GLN A 214 -24.74 -3.35 -20.99
N ALA A 215 -24.70 -2.26 -20.21
CA ALA A 215 -25.82 -1.35 -20.05
C ALA A 215 -26.15 -0.60 -21.35
N GLU A 216 -25.15 -0.13 -22.08
CA GLU A 216 -25.32 0.49 -23.41
C GLU A 216 -25.93 -0.50 -24.42
N LEU A 217 -25.41 -1.73 -24.48
CA LEU A 217 -25.91 -2.77 -25.37
C LEU A 217 -27.38 -3.12 -25.07
N ASN A 218 -27.74 -3.18 -23.78
CA ASN A 218 -29.11 -3.44 -23.34
C ASN A 218 -30.06 -2.28 -23.70
N HIS A 219 -29.61 -1.03 -23.53
CA HIS A 219 -30.37 0.16 -23.93
C HIS A 219 -30.63 0.20 -25.45
N LEU A 220 -29.62 -0.12 -26.27
CA LEU A 220 -29.75 -0.25 -27.74
C LEU A 220 -30.73 -1.35 -28.15
N LYS A 221 -30.71 -2.52 -27.47
CA LYS A 221 -31.65 -3.62 -27.71
C LYS A 221 -33.09 -3.23 -27.33
N MET A 222 -33.29 -2.48 -26.25
CA MET A 222 -34.62 -2.02 -25.85
C MET A 222 -35.20 -1.01 -26.85
N ASN A 223 -34.40 -0.03 -27.29
CA ASN A 223 -34.86 0.98 -28.24
C ASN A 223 -35.15 0.40 -29.63
N SER A 224 -34.36 -0.59 -30.07
CA SER A 224 -34.65 -1.29 -31.32
C SER A 224 -35.92 -2.14 -31.22
N ALA A 225 -36.13 -2.86 -30.11
CA ALA A 225 -37.35 -3.62 -29.87
C ALA A 225 -38.60 -2.73 -29.79
N ALA A 226 -38.52 -1.57 -29.12
CA ALA A 226 -39.60 -0.58 -29.05
C ALA A 226 -39.99 -0.07 -30.46
N ARG A 227 -39.00 0.30 -31.27
CA ARG A 227 -39.22 0.75 -32.65
C ARG A 227 -39.82 -0.34 -33.55
N PHE A 228 -39.42 -1.60 -33.37
CA PHE A 228 -40.04 -2.72 -34.08
C PHE A 228 -41.50 -2.95 -33.69
N MET A 229 -41.85 -2.76 -32.41
CA MET A 229 -43.23 -2.88 -31.94
C MET A 229 -44.10 -1.73 -32.44
N GLU A 230 -43.58 -0.49 -32.45
CA GLU A 230 -44.26 0.67 -33.06
C GLU A 230 -44.53 0.44 -34.55
N LEU A 231 -43.51 0.04 -35.32
CA LEU A 231 -43.67 -0.28 -36.75
C LEU A 231 -44.66 -1.42 -37.01
N ARG A 232 -44.75 -2.38 -36.09
CA ARG A 232 -45.73 -3.48 -36.17
C ARG A 232 -47.15 -2.98 -35.93
N GLU A 233 -47.36 -2.08 -34.96
CA GLU A 233 -48.66 -1.46 -34.69
C GLU A 233 -49.09 -0.50 -35.81
N GLU A 234 -48.16 0.28 -36.37
CA GLU A 234 -48.41 1.10 -37.56
C GLU A 234 -48.84 0.26 -38.77
N ARG A 235 -48.16 -0.87 -39.02
CA ARG A 235 -48.55 -1.80 -40.10
C ARG A 235 -49.92 -2.43 -39.89
N LYS A 236 -50.31 -2.74 -38.66
CA LYS A 236 -51.66 -3.24 -38.34
C LYS A 236 -52.72 -2.17 -38.63
N LYS A 237 -52.50 -0.94 -38.18
CA LYS A 237 -53.41 0.20 -38.44
C LYS A 237 -53.56 0.47 -39.94
N LEU A 238 -52.48 0.39 -40.72
CA LEU A 238 -52.53 0.54 -42.18
C LEU A 238 -53.35 -0.56 -42.88
N HIS A 239 -53.31 -1.80 -42.37
CA HIS A 239 -54.11 -2.91 -42.89
C HIS A 239 -55.60 -2.82 -42.50
N GLU A 240 -55.94 -2.21 -41.37
CA GLU A 240 -57.33 -1.97 -40.96
C GLU A 240 -58.00 -0.84 -41.77
N VAL A 241 -57.22 0.13 -42.27
CA VAL A 241 -57.72 1.23 -43.12
C VAL A 241 -57.99 0.80 -44.58
N HIS A 242 -57.46 -0.34 -45.01
CA HIS A 242 -57.65 -0.89 -46.38
C HIS A 242 -58.68 -2.04 -46.45
N LYS A 243 -59.51 -2.20 -45.42
CA LYS A 243 -60.66 -3.10 -45.38
C LYS A 243 -61.95 -2.29 -45.24
#